data_AF-A0A533WFV5-F1
#
_entry.id   AF-A0A533WFV5-F1
#
_cell.length_a   1.000
_cell.length_b   1.000
_cell.length_c   1.000
_cell.angle_alpha   90.00
_cell.angle_beta   90.00
_cell.angle_gamma   90.00
#
_symmetry.space_group_name_H-M   'P 1'
#
loop_
_entity.id
_entity.type
_entity.pdbx_description
1 polymer ?
#
loop_
_entity_poly.entity_id
_entity_poly.type
_entity_poly.pdbx_seq_one_letter_code
_entity_poly.pdbx_strand_id
1 'polypeptide(L)'
;QIVLFVSFLFFRDPLLVALLYVAPLVYVVCTTITTLVTDVTSERERGKAVGIQNSWLNAGGVAGPLLGGALAQGLGIGIVFPFAIAMVLFSVIWAQLTVAEESRRMEP
;
A
#
# COMPACT_ATOMS: atom_id res chain seq x y z
N GLN A 1 14.78 -0.69 11.91
CA GLN A 1 15.83 -1.28 11.05
C GLN A 1 16.91 -2.04 11.83
N ILE A 2 17.40 -1.52 12.98
CA ILE A 2 18.39 -2.24 13.82
C ILE A 2 17.86 -3.61 14.31
N VAL A 3 16.59 -3.68 14.68
CA VAL A 3 15.92 -4.94 15.09
C VAL A 3 15.93 -6.01 13.98
N LEU A 4 15.84 -5.60 12.71
CA LEU A 4 15.82 -6.51 11.55
C LEU A 4 17.22 -7.09 11.26
N PHE A 5 18.29 -6.32 11.48
CA PHE A 5 19.67 -6.81 11.33
C PHE A 5 20.04 -7.83 12.43
N VAL A 6 19.54 -7.63 13.65
CA VAL A 6 19.76 -8.57 14.77
C VAL A 6 19.00 -9.88 14.55
N SER A 7 17.83 -9.86 13.90
CA SER A 7 17.11 -11.09 13.50
C SER A 7 17.91 -11.97 12.53
N PHE A 8 18.77 -11.38 11.69
CA PHE A 8 19.63 -12.09 10.73
C PHE A 8 20.73 -12.92 11.40
N LEU A 9 21.14 -12.55 12.63
CA LEU A 9 22.14 -13.29 13.40
C LEU A 9 21.57 -14.59 14.03
N PHE A 10 20.25 -14.66 14.22
CA PHE A 10 19.60 -15.76 14.93
C PHE A 10 18.75 -16.67 14.03
N PHE A 11 18.22 -16.17 12.92
CA PHE A 11 17.32 -16.94 12.04
C PHE A 11 17.95 -17.22 10.68
N ARG A 12 18.22 -18.51 10.39
CA ARG A 12 18.75 -19.01 9.11
C ARG A 12 17.68 -19.33 8.06
N ASP A 13 16.39 -19.16 8.37
CA ASP A 13 15.31 -19.50 7.46
C ASP A 13 15.02 -18.37 6.46
N PRO A 14 15.35 -18.53 5.16
CA PRO A 14 15.24 -17.47 4.16
C PRO A 14 13.81 -17.02 3.89
N LEU A 15 12.82 -17.90 4.08
CA LEU A 15 11.39 -17.60 3.92
C LEU A 15 10.85 -16.65 5.00
N LEU A 16 11.27 -16.84 6.26
CA LEU A 16 10.84 -15.99 7.36
C LEU A 16 11.43 -14.58 7.22
N VAL A 17 12.69 -14.49 6.81
CA VAL A 17 13.38 -13.22 6.54
C VAL A 17 12.76 -12.49 5.35
N ALA A 18 12.41 -13.19 4.26
CA ALA A 18 11.73 -12.60 3.13
C ALA A 18 10.35 -12.04 3.51
N LEU A 19 9.57 -12.77 4.30
CA LEU A 19 8.27 -12.32 4.81
C LEU A 19 8.42 -11.11 5.76
N LEU A 20 9.44 -11.12 6.63
CA LEU A 20 9.77 -9.99 7.50
C LEU A 20 10.26 -8.76 6.74
N TYR A 21 10.77 -8.91 5.50
CA TYR A 21 11.22 -7.81 4.64
C TYR A 21 10.08 -7.16 3.84
N VAL A 22 8.99 -7.89 3.56
CA VAL A 22 7.80 -7.35 2.90
C VAL A 22 6.99 -6.44 3.84
N ALA A 23 6.96 -6.75 5.14
CA ALA A 23 6.25 -5.92 6.12
C ALA A 23 6.74 -4.46 6.18
N PRO A 24 8.06 -4.15 6.25
CA PRO A 24 8.61 -2.80 6.16
C PRO A 24 8.24 -2.05 4.89
N LEU A 25 8.06 -2.76 3.77
CA LEU A 25 7.72 -2.16 2.48
C LEU A 25 6.34 -1.49 2.53
N VAL A 26 5.36 -2.12 3.18
CA VAL A 26 4.03 -1.53 3.42
C VAL A 26 4.15 -0.27 4.28
N TYR A 27 4.97 -0.31 5.34
CA TYR A 27 5.19 0.84 6.20
C TYR A 27 5.89 2.00 5.47
N VAL A 28 6.85 1.71 4.59
CA VAL A 28 7.51 2.73 3.76
C VAL A 28 6.52 3.39 2.82
N VAL A 29 5.64 2.62 2.15
CA VAL A 29 4.62 3.18 1.25
C VAL A 29 3.64 4.08 2.02
N CYS A 30 3.11 3.62 3.16
CA CYS A 30 2.21 4.43 3.98
C CYS A 30 2.87 5.72 4.49
N THR A 31 4.15 5.65 4.87
CA THR A 31 4.89 6.82 5.36
C THR A 31 5.15 7.82 4.23
N THR A 32 5.59 7.36 3.05
CA THR A 32 5.83 8.22 1.88
C THR A 32 4.55 8.93 1.43
N ILE A 33 3.42 8.22 1.37
CA ILE A 33 2.13 8.84 1.01
C ILE A 33 1.73 9.88 2.05
N THR A 34 1.89 9.57 3.35
CA THR A 34 1.58 10.51 4.42
C THR A 34 2.49 11.75 4.36
N THR A 35 3.80 11.58 4.17
CA THR A 35 4.74 12.70 4.02
C THR A 35 4.38 13.58 2.82
N LEU A 36 4.12 12.97 1.67
CA LEU A 36 3.73 13.69 0.46
C LEU A 36 2.45 14.50 0.70
N VAL A 37 1.39 13.87 1.24
CA VAL A 37 0.13 14.54 1.57
C VAL A 37 0.35 15.70 2.53
N THR A 38 1.28 15.55 3.48
CA THR A 38 1.58 16.63 4.41
C THR A 38 2.42 17.76 3.85
N ASP A 39 3.23 17.52 2.81
CA ASP A 39 3.99 18.56 2.12
C ASP A 39 3.11 19.40 1.19
N VAL A 40 2.09 18.81 0.56
CA VAL A 40 1.14 19.53 -0.31
C VAL A 40 -0.04 20.19 0.42
N THR A 41 -0.23 19.91 1.72
CA THR A 41 -1.37 20.41 2.50
C THR A 41 -0.94 21.47 3.52
N SER A 42 -1.60 22.62 3.55
CA SER A 42 -1.37 23.66 4.57
C SER A 42 -1.61 23.14 6.00
N GLU A 43 -0.90 23.67 7.01
CA GLU A 43 -0.98 23.17 8.41
C GLU A 43 -2.41 23.07 8.96
N ARG A 44 -3.30 23.98 8.52
CA ARG A 44 -4.71 24.03 8.92
C ARG A 44 -5.55 22.87 8.36
N GLU A 45 -5.16 22.30 7.22
CA GLU A 45 -5.91 21.22 6.56
C GLU A 45 -5.23 19.85 6.67
N ARG A 46 -3.99 19.81 7.18
CA ARG A 46 -3.17 18.59 7.32
C ARG A 46 -3.90 17.48 8.08
N GLY A 47 -4.59 17.81 9.17
CA GLY A 47 -5.39 16.85 9.95
C GLY A 47 -6.57 16.25 9.18
N LYS A 48 -7.20 17.05 8.31
CA LYS A 48 -8.30 16.59 7.43
C LYS A 48 -7.78 15.67 6.33
N ALA A 49 -6.66 16.02 5.71
CA ALA A 49 -6.04 15.21 4.67
C ALA A 49 -5.56 13.85 5.19
N VAL A 50 -4.86 13.83 6.33
CA VAL A 50 -4.44 12.59 7.01
C VAL A 50 -5.65 11.77 7.48
N GLY A 51 -6.70 12.42 7.96
CA GLY A 51 -7.95 11.75 8.33
C GLY A 51 -8.63 11.04 7.16
N ILE A 52 -8.71 11.68 5.99
CA ILE A 52 -9.25 11.07 4.76
C ILE A 52 -8.37 9.89 4.33
N GLN A 53 -7.05 10.05 4.36
CA GLN A 53 -6.12 8.97 4.01
C GLN A 53 -6.28 7.74 4.91
N ASN A 54 -6.31 7.93 6.23
CA ASN A 54 -6.54 6.83 7.17
C ASN A 54 -7.90 6.17 7.00
N SER A 55 -8.93 6.95 6.60
CA SER A 55 -10.25 6.41 6.29
C SER A 55 -10.20 5.46 5.10
N TRP A 56 -9.51 5.84 4.02
CA TRP A 56 -9.30 4.98 2.85
C TRP A 56 -8.47 3.74 3.16
N LEU A 57 -7.43 3.86 3.99
CA LEU A 57 -6.64 2.71 4.45
C LEU A 57 -7.48 1.71 5.24
N ASN A 58 -8.28 2.19 6.21
CA ASN A 58 -9.17 1.33 6.99
C ASN A 58 -10.26 0.70 6.12
N ALA A 59 -10.84 1.46 5.19
CA ALA A 59 -11.82 0.95 4.25
C ALA A 59 -11.23 -0.16 3.37
N GLY A 60 -10.02 0.03 2.84
CA GLY A 60 -9.30 -1.00 2.09
C GLY A 60 -8.95 -2.23 2.92
N GLY A 61 -8.57 -2.02 4.19
CA GLY A 61 -8.26 -3.09 5.13
C GLY A 61 -9.43 -4.00 5.47
N VAL A 62 -10.66 -3.48 5.44
CA VAL A 62 -11.89 -4.27 5.63
C VAL A 62 -12.42 -4.83 4.31
N ALA A 63 -12.44 -4.03 3.26
CA ALA A 63 -12.97 -4.42 1.96
C ALA A 63 -12.13 -5.51 1.28
N GLY A 64 -10.80 -5.47 1.42
CA GLY A 64 -9.89 -6.43 0.82
C GLY A 64 -10.15 -7.88 1.25
N PRO A 65 -10.13 -8.20 2.57
CA PRO A 65 -10.44 -9.53 3.07
C PRO A 65 -11.86 -10.00 2.76
N LEU A 66 -12.85 -9.09 2.80
CA LEU A 66 -14.24 -9.43 2.45
C LEU A 66 -14.37 -9.84 0.99
N LEU A 67 -13.80 -9.06 0.07
CA LEU A 67 -13.80 -9.38 -1.36
C LEU A 67 -12.99 -10.64 -1.66
N GLY A 68 -11.80 -10.78 -1.04
CA GLY A 68 -10.96 -11.97 -1.19
C GLY A 68 -11.65 -13.24 -0.68
N GLY A 69 -12.35 -13.17 0.45
CA GLY A 69 -13.13 -14.27 1.01
C GLY A 69 -14.34 -14.64 0.14
N ALA A 70 -15.06 -13.65 -0.39
CA ALA A 70 -16.18 -13.90 -1.30
C ALA A 70 -15.70 -14.54 -2.62
N LEU A 71 -14.59 -14.08 -3.17
CA LEU A 71 -13.96 -14.68 -4.36
C LEU A 71 -13.47 -16.10 -4.08
N ALA A 72 -12.87 -16.34 -2.91
CA ALA A 72 -12.42 -17.67 -2.51
C ALA A 72 -13.60 -18.66 -2.42
N GLN A 73 -14.76 -18.22 -1.92
CA GLN A 73 -15.96 -19.05 -1.82
C GLN A 73 -16.60 -19.33 -3.19
N GLY A 74 -16.70 -18.31 -4.06
CA GLY A 74 -17.42 -18.46 -5.34
C GLY A 74 -16.59 -19.10 -6.46
N LEU A 75 -15.31 -18.77 -6.54
CA LEU A 75 -14.43 -19.13 -7.67
C LEU A 75 -13.21 -19.98 -7.24
N GLY A 76 -13.10 -20.27 -5.94
CA GLY A 76 -12.00 -21.02 -5.35
C GLY A 76 -10.81 -20.15 -4.97
N ILE A 77 -9.98 -20.65 -4.04
CA ILE A 77 -8.85 -19.88 -3.50
C ILE A 77 -7.77 -19.56 -4.54
N GLY A 78 -7.67 -20.35 -5.61
CA GLY A 78 -6.68 -20.19 -6.67
C GLY A 78 -6.81 -18.88 -7.45
N ILE A 79 -7.99 -18.26 -7.48
CA ILE A 79 -8.21 -16.99 -8.22
C ILE A 79 -7.90 -15.74 -7.38
N VAL A 80 -7.84 -15.87 -6.05
CA VAL A 80 -7.72 -14.73 -5.12
C VAL A 80 -6.39 -14.02 -5.29
N PHE A 81 -5.31 -14.77 -5.44
CA PHE A 81 -3.96 -14.21 -5.63
C PHE A 81 -3.80 -13.52 -6.99
N PRO A 82 -4.14 -14.14 -8.13
CA PRO A 82 -4.13 -13.46 -9.43
C PRO A 82 -4.98 -12.19 -9.45
N PHE A 83 -6.16 -12.22 -8.83
CA PHE A 83 -7.03 -11.05 -8.72
C PHE A 83 -6.40 -9.91 -7.90
N ALA A 84 -5.79 -10.21 -6.76
CA ALA A 84 -5.10 -9.23 -5.94
C ALA A 84 -3.92 -8.58 -6.70
N ILE A 85 -3.15 -9.37 -7.44
CA ILE A 85 -2.04 -8.87 -8.27
C ILE A 85 -2.58 -7.93 -9.36
N ALA A 86 -3.65 -8.32 -10.06
CA ALA A 86 -4.27 -7.50 -11.09
C ALA A 86 -4.77 -6.15 -10.52
N MET A 87 -5.37 -6.16 -9.33
CA MET A 87 -5.82 -4.95 -8.64
C MET A 87 -4.66 -4.01 -8.28
N VAL A 88 -3.54 -4.54 -7.79
CA VAL A 88 -2.35 -3.74 -7.48
C VAL A 88 -1.76 -3.13 -8.75
N LEU A 89 -1.62 -3.92 -9.82
CA LEU A 89 -1.10 -3.42 -11.10
C LEU A 89 -2.00 -2.33 -11.68
N PHE A 90 -3.32 -2.52 -11.62
CA PHE A 90 -4.28 -1.50 -12.04
C PHE A 90 -4.11 -0.20 -11.24
N SER A 91 -3.96 -0.28 -9.92
CA SER A 91 -3.73 0.89 -9.06
C SER A 91 -2.44 1.63 -9.43
N VAL A 92 -1.36 0.91 -9.70
CA VAL A 92 -0.08 1.51 -10.13
C VAL A 92 -0.25 2.22 -11.47
N ILE A 93 -0.86 1.57 -12.47
CA ILE A 93 -1.09 2.19 -13.79
C ILE A 93 -1.95 3.44 -13.67
N TRP A 94 -3.03 3.36 -12.90
CA TRP A 94 -3.92 4.49 -12.66
C TRP A 94 -3.17 5.66 -12.01
N ALA A 95 -2.39 5.39 -10.96
CA ALA A 95 -1.58 6.40 -10.30
C ALA A 95 -0.57 7.05 -11.26
N GLN A 96 0.08 6.27 -12.13
CA GLN A 96 1.02 6.82 -13.13
C GLN A 96 0.30 7.73 -14.14
N LEU A 97 -0.91 7.38 -14.59
CA LEU A 97 -1.68 8.21 -15.52
C LEU A 97 -2.12 9.52 -14.87
N THR A 98 -2.67 9.47 -13.65
CA THR A 98 -3.11 10.68 -12.93
C THR A 98 -1.93 11.62 -12.62
N VAL A 99 -0.78 11.06 -12.22
CA VAL A 99 0.43 11.86 -11.99
C VAL A 99 0.98 12.44 -13.30
N ALA A 100 0.92 11.70 -14.41
CA ALA A 100 1.35 12.20 -15.71
C ALA A 100 0.45 13.35 -16.22
N GLU A 101 -0.86 13.30 -15.96
CA GLU A 101 -1.78 14.39 -16.28
C GLU A 101 -1.50 15.66 -15.47
N GLU A 102 -1.19 15.52 -14.18
CA GLU A 102 -0.81 16.66 -13.31
C GLU A 102 0.49 17.32 -13.81
N SER A 103 1.49 16.52 -14.20
CA SER A 103 2.76 17.01 -14.75
C SER A 103 2.58 17.77 -16.07
N ARG A 104 1.63 17.36 -16.91
CA ARG A 104 1.38 17.99 -18.23
C ARG A 104 0.57 19.28 -18.14
N ARG A 105 -0.15 19.48 -17.04
CA ARG A 105 -0.93 20.69 -16.76
C ARG A 105 -0.11 21.83 -16.16
N MET A 106 1.10 21.50 -15.68
CA MET A 106 2.06 22.43 -15.06
C MET A 106 3.13 22.95 -16.04
N GLU A 107 3.22 22.39 -17.26
CA GLU A 107 3.98 23.00 -18.36
C GLU A 107 3.04 23.93 -19.17
N PRO A 108 3.26 25.27 -19.14
CA PRO A 108 2.50 26.23 -19.93
C PRO A 108 2.88 26.23 -21.42
#